data_AF-A0AAJ5YW32-F1
#
_entry.id   AF-A0AAJ5YW32-F1
#
_cell.length_a   1.000
_cell.length_b   1.000
_cell.length_c   1.000
_cell.angle_alpha   90.00
_cell.angle_beta   90.00
_cell.angle_gamma   90.00
#
_symmetry.space_group_name_H-M   'P 1'
#
loop_
_entity.id
_entity.type
_entity.pdbx_description
1 polymer ?
#
loop_
_entity_poly.entity_id
_entity_poly.type
_entity_poly.pdbx_seq_one_letter_code
_entity_poly.pdbx_strand_id
1 'polypeptide(L)'
;MSVRAVRPLVRVLAPDLSFDGGRRLDTGHCGSQAVDSVLTLLRISQNSQPGPSKLLGTLPTLKNINDEALLARDYERAAEMLGSIADLASVCQSNSSNIAIQNAIKHGIFALAKDTRRSTCQEFPPAMAIAAVYDKCLENNIKLPHGVMSSIVSSIARSLAGDTLLEALNVLRTHFLQQANEDWSALSAFIMAYGRAGYPERAEALLTTYTNTMHPTRSSPTFRQLAFQHKEHNTQAAAYMIHVRRSAHKTLPEDVAIESWCGQSVVWNSLIRARTMNGDIAAARIWLERYRILLHMKTPFCPTPTASPYLTMMHACSSMSGIRAYVKQSSAPTRRMLRRLSSEENVDLMMESPYRTAAIHHLLRLMQTDRIVPGVAILNFLTSFEAGRNRIANGAKFACQALILPWDCNRVRVHRTTYASLFTLYGAAAKSADSPVHVNPLSNSDAKYSKLLEKLNTPRRVLFHCLNALHRLDSVRLNEFCSQYGTQLLNSALTALLRCQDYAAALYAVDMLEKLGIQRDAYTYACVWEEIPLQDTIELGIQQAITHQIRTLVLQPDSPCSEGYGADSIGSS
;
A
#
# COMPACT_ATOMS: atom_id res chain seq x y z
N MET A 1 15.63 26.20 -33.51
CA MET A 1 15.12 26.80 -32.26
C MET A 1 15.68 26.01 -31.09
N SER A 2 16.26 26.73 -30.12
CA SER A 2 17.14 26.22 -29.05
C SER A 2 16.42 25.30 -28.06
N VAL A 3 16.68 23.99 -28.13
CA VAL A 3 16.27 22.99 -27.14
C VAL A 3 17.23 23.05 -25.95
N ARG A 4 16.92 23.92 -24.99
CA ARG A 4 17.32 23.74 -23.58
C ARG A 4 16.03 23.62 -22.76
N ALA A 5 15.26 22.57 -23.03
CA ALA A 5 14.19 22.14 -22.12
C ALA A 5 14.89 21.41 -20.96
N VAL A 6 15.34 22.17 -19.98
CA VAL A 6 16.09 21.59 -18.87
C VAL A 6 15.12 20.84 -17.95
N ARG A 7 15.24 19.50 -17.97
CA ARG A 7 14.92 18.52 -16.92
C ARG A 7 13.91 18.99 -15.86
N PRO A 8 12.62 19.08 -16.19
CA PRO A 8 11.62 19.70 -15.31
C PRO A 8 11.41 18.88 -14.03
N LEU A 9 11.47 17.55 -14.07
CA LEU A 9 11.23 16.73 -12.88
C LEU A 9 12.48 16.61 -12.01
N VAL A 10 13.66 16.38 -12.59
CA VAL A 10 14.93 16.36 -11.82
C VAL A 10 15.20 17.71 -11.15
N ARG A 11 14.88 18.83 -11.80
CA ARG A 11 14.99 20.16 -11.18
C ARG A 11 14.11 20.34 -9.95
N VAL A 12 12.90 19.78 -9.96
CA VAL A 12 12.00 19.83 -8.78
C VAL A 12 12.59 19.01 -7.63
N LEU A 13 13.22 17.87 -7.94
CA LEU A 13 13.77 16.99 -6.92
C LEU A 13 15.14 17.43 -6.38
N ALA A 14 15.89 18.19 -7.18
CA ALA A 14 17.24 18.64 -6.84
C ALA A 14 17.52 20.05 -7.42
N PRO A 15 16.90 21.10 -6.84
CA PRO A 15 17.04 22.47 -7.34
C PRO A 15 18.48 23.00 -7.25
N ASP A 16 19.27 22.51 -6.28
CA ASP A 16 20.63 22.97 -6.01
C ASP A 16 21.72 22.15 -6.73
N LEU A 17 21.36 21.02 -7.34
CA LEU A 17 22.30 20.23 -8.14
C LEU A 17 22.37 20.79 -9.56
N SER A 18 23.35 21.67 -9.80
CA SER A 18 23.77 21.99 -11.16
C SER A 18 24.36 20.72 -11.79
N PHE A 19 23.59 20.06 -12.65
CA PHE A 19 24.06 18.92 -13.44
C PHE A 19 25.02 19.42 -14.54
N ASP A 20 26.23 19.83 -14.15
CA ASP A 20 27.34 19.98 -15.09
C ASP A 20 27.80 18.57 -15.46
N GLY A 21 27.50 18.16 -16.69
CA GLY A 21 27.71 16.81 -17.22
C GLY A 21 29.18 16.40 -17.39
N GLY A 22 30.04 16.62 -16.40
CA GLY A 22 31.49 16.45 -16.53
C GLY A 22 32.24 15.80 -15.36
N ARG A 23 31.61 15.49 -14.22
CA ARG A 23 32.32 14.81 -13.12
C ARG A 23 31.93 13.33 -13.01
N ARG A 24 32.80 12.46 -13.49
CA ARG A 24 32.83 11.03 -13.14
C ARG A 24 33.29 10.91 -11.69
N LEU A 25 32.47 10.27 -10.86
CA LEU A 25 32.91 9.71 -9.58
C LEU A 25 33.37 8.27 -9.85
N ASP A 26 34.59 7.95 -9.43
CA ASP A 26 35.20 6.63 -9.61
C ASP A 26 34.43 5.59 -8.78
N THR A 27 33.69 4.71 -9.46
CA THR A 27 33.05 3.53 -8.86
C THR A 27 33.90 2.28 -9.14
N GLY A 28 34.12 1.49 -8.09
CA GLY A 28 35.08 0.39 -8.05
C GLY A 28 34.91 -0.72 -9.11
N HIS A 29 36.05 -1.27 -9.52
CA HIS A 29 36.22 -2.31 -10.53
C HIS A 29 35.69 -3.68 -10.08
N CYS A 30 34.44 -4.03 -10.41
CA CYS A 30 34.11 -5.44 -10.68
C CYS A 30 32.88 -5.71 -11.56
N GLY A 31 32.24 -4.66 -12.12
CA GLY A 31 31.15 -4.81 -13.10
C GLY A 31 31.20 -3.81 -14.26
N SER A 32 32.27 -3.02 -14.42
CA SER A 32 32.34 -1.94 -15.43
C SER A 32 32.49 -2.47 -16.86
N GLN A 33 33.30 -3.51 -17.09
CA GLN A 33 33.72 -3.89 -18.45
C GLN A 33 32.58 -4.36 -19.36
N ALA A 34 31.62 -5.13 -18.87
CA ALA A 34 30.50 -5.61 -19.69
C ALA A 34 29.56 -4.46 -20.11
N VAL A 35 29.37 -3.48 -19.23
CA VAL A 35 28.47 -2.34 -19.44
C VAL A 35 29.13 -1.26 -20.28
N ASP A 36 30.40 -0.97 -20.02
CA ASP A 36 31.21 -0.11 -20.89
C ASP A 36 31.29 -0.71 -22.29
N SER A 37 31.38 -2.04 -22.42
CA SER A 37 31.31 -2.71 -23.72
C SER A 37 29.96 -2.56 -24.39
N VAL A 38 28.83 -2.67 -23.67
CA VAL A 38 27.50 -2.48 -24.25
C VAL A 38 27.22 -1.00 -24.58
N LEU A 39 27.57 -0.05 -23.71
CA LEU A 39 27.47 1.39 -23.98
C LEU A 39 28.39 1.80 -25.14
N THR A 40 29.57 1.20 -25.24
CA THR A 40 30.49 1.39 -26.37
C THR A 40 29.91 0.76 -27.64
N LEU A 41 29.31 -0.44 -27.58
CA LEU A 41 28.59 -1.04 -28.70
C LEU A 41 27.38 -0.19 -29.12
N LEU A 42 26.66 0.43 -28.18
CA LEU A 42 25.56 1.34 -28.49
C LEU A 42 26.06 2.63 -29.12
N ARG A 43 27.16 3.22 -28.63
CA ARG A 43 27.82 4.40 -29.24
C ARG A 43 28.38 4.09 -30.63
N ILE A 44 28.97 2.91 -30.81
CA ILE A 44 29.40 2.41 -32.13
C ILE A 44 28.18 2.23 -33.02
N SER A 45 27.08 1.65 -32.52
CA SER A 45 25.85 1.46 -33.27
C SER A 45 25.15 2.77 -33.67
N GLN A 46 25.28 3.83 -32.86
CA GLN A 46 24.77 5.18 -33.19
C GLN A 46 25.56 5.80 -34.36
N ASN A 47 26.85 5.47 -34.49
CA ASN A 47 27.73 6.01 -35.53
C ASN A 47 27.75 5.17 -36.81
N SER A 48 27.33 3.91 -36.77
CA SER A 48 27.26 3.02 -37.93
C SER A 48 25.86 2.42 -38.03
N GLN A 49 25.02 2.85 -38.99
CA GLN A 49 23.65 2.34 -39.19
C GLN A 49 23.57 0.81 -39.09
N PRO A 50 23.19 0.22 -37.95
CA PRO A 50 23.09 -1.21 -37.80
C PRO A 50 21.68 -1.61 -38.20
N GLY A 51 21.55 -2.74 -38.90
CA GLY A 51 20.25 -3.33 -39.14
C GLY A 51 19.50 -3.56 -37.80
N PRO A 52 18.19 -3.30 -37.73
CA PRO A 52 17.39 -3.40 -36.50
C PRO A 52 17.45 -4.76 -35.79
N SER A 53 17.85 -5.82 -36.51
CA SER A 53 18.07 -7.16 -35.97
C SER A 53 19.25 -7.27 -34.98
N LYS A 54 20.33 -6.51 -35.16
CA LYS A 54 21.48 -6.53 -34.23
C LYS A 54 21.17 -5.82 -32.91
N LEU A 55 20.43 -4.71 -32.97
CA LEU A 55 19.97 -3.96 -31.79
C LEU A 55 18.97 -4.76 -30.95
N LEU A 56 18.08 -5.52 -31.60
CA LEU A 56 17.15 -6.43 -30.90
C LEU A 56 17.88 -7.55 -30.15
N GLY A 57 19.03 -8.01 -30.63
CA GLY A 57 19.87 -9.00 -29.95
C GLY A 57 20.52 -8.51 -28.65
N THR A 58 20.70 -7.19 -28.47
CA THR A 58 21.35 -6.59 -27.29
C THR A 58 20.39 -6.25 -26.14
N LEU A 59 19.08 -6.22 -26.39
CA LEU A 59 18.05 -5.92 -25.39
C LEU A 59 18.01 -6.90 -24.20
N PRO A 60 18.13 -8.23 -24.38
CA PRO A 60 18.22 -9.17 -23.27
C PRO A 60 19.45 -8.92 -22.38
N THR A 61 20.57 -8.54 -22.98
CA THR A 61 21.81 -8.22 -22.27
C THR A 61 21.66 -6.95 -21.44
N LEU A 62 21.05 -5.90 -22.01
CA LEU A 62 20.73 -4.66 -21.29
C LEU A 62 19.77 -4.89 -20.12
N LYS A 63 18.79 -5.78 -20.29
CA LYS A 63 17.88 -6.18 -19.21
C LYS A 63 18.63 -6.84 -18.06
N ASN A 64 19.48 -7.83 -18.35
CA ASN A 64 20.24 -8.54 -17.33
C ASN A 64 21.19 -7.61 -16.57
N ILE A 65 21.87 -6.70 -17.28
CA ILE A 65 22.77 -5.73 -16.66
C ILE A 65 21.99 -4.73 -15.79
N ASN A 66 20.81 -4.28 -16.24
CA ASN A 66 19.97 -3.41 -15.43
C ASN A 66 19.48 -4.14 -14.17
N ASP A 67 19.10 -5.41 -14.28
CA ASP A 67 18.74 -6.25 -13.13
C ASP A 67 19.93 -6.41 -12.16
N GLU A 68 21.17 -6.54 -12.65
CA GLU A 68 22.38 -6.57 -11.83
C GLU A 68 22.66 -5.23 -11.13
N ALA A 69 22.54 -4.10 -11.82
CA ALA A 69 22.71 -2.77 -11.22
C ALA A 69 21.67 -2.51 -10.12
N LEU A 70 20.42 -2.95 -10.35
CA LEU A 70 19.35 -2.87 -9.36
C LEU A 70 19.60 -3.79 -8.16
N LEU A 71 20.14 -5.00 -8.38
CA LEU A 71 20.56 -5.89 -7.30
C LEU A 71 21.70 -5.29 -6.47
N ALA A 72 22.63 -4.59 -7.13
CA ALA A 72 23.71 -3.84 -6.48
C ALA A 72 23.26 -2.53 -5.83
N ARG A 73 21.98 -2.13 -6.01
CA ARG A 73 21.40 -0.85 -5.55
C ARG A 73 22.14 0.38 -6.08
N ASP A 74 22.72 0.27 -7.26
CA ASP A 74 23.36 1.37 -7.98
C ASP A 74 22.31 2.06 -8.87
N TYR A 75 21.48 2.91 -8.24
CA TYR A 75 20.32 3.52 -8.90
C TYR A 75 20.71 4.59 -9.91
N GLU A 76 21.85 5.27 -9.72
CA GLU A 76 22.38 6.23 -10.68
C GLU A 76 22.72 5.50 -11.98
N ARG A 77 23.50 4.43 -11.89
CA ARG A 77 23.86 3.61 -13.05
C ARG A 77 22.65 2.97 -13.73
N ALA A 78 21.68 2.48 -12.96
CA ALA A 78 20.42 1.97 -13.53
C ALA A 78 19.66 3.08 -14.30
N ALA A 79 19.64 4.31 -13.78
CA ALA A 79 19.02 5.45 -14.45
C ALA A 79 19.75 5.83 -15.75
N GLU A 80 21.09 5.87 -15.73
CA GLU A 80 21.91 6.14 -16.92
C GLU A 80 21.69 5.10 -18.02
N MET A 81 21.60 3.83 -17.63
CA MET A 81 21.33 2.74 -18.55
C MET A 81 19.93 2.85 -19.17
N LEU A 82 18.91 3.10 -18.36
CA LEU A 82 17.54 3.29 -18.86
C LEU A 82 17.42 4.55 -19.71
N GLY A 83 18.16 5.61 -19.38
CA GLY A 83 18.28 6.81 -20.21
C GLY A 83 18.92 6.53 -21.57
N SER A 84 19.96 5.71 -21.59
CA SER A 84 20.61 5.27 -22.84
C SER A 84 19.66 4.43 -23.70
N ILE A 85 18.82 3.58 -23.07
CA ILE A 85 17.77 2.83 -23.76
C ILE A 85 16.70 3.77 -24.33
N ALA A 86 16.33 4.83 -23.62
CA ALA A 86 15.41 5.84 -24.11
C ALA A 86 15.98 6.59 -25.33
N ASP A 87 17.27 6.93 -25.33
CA ASP A 87 17.93 7.55 -26.48
C ASP A 87 17.88 6.66 -27.72
N LEU A 88 18.02 5.33 -27.57
CA LEU A 88 17.86 4.39 -28.69
C LEU A 88 16.45 4.35 -29.27
N ALA A 89 15.42 4.62 -28.45
CA ALA A 89 14.04 4.68 -28.91
C ALA A 89 13.85 5.77 -29.97
N SER A 90 14.57 6.89 -29.85
CA SER A 90 14.50 8.00 -30.81
C SER A 90 15.08 7.65 -32.19
N VAL A 91 16.02 6.70 -32.24
CA VAL A 91 16.72 6.25 -33.47
C VAL A 91 15.98 5.09 -34.15
N CYS A 92 15.28 4.26 -33.36
CA CYS A 92 14.57 3.09 -33.86
C CYS A 92 13.23 3.45 -34.54
N GLN A 93 13.20 3.44 -35.88
CA GLN A 93 12.01 3.77 -36.66
C GLN A 93 10.95 2.64 -36.77
N SER A 94 11.28 1.40 -36.40
CA SER A 94 10.33 0.28 -36.54
C SER A 94 9.42 0.10 -35.34
N ASN A 95 8.11 -0.12 -35.57
CA ASN A 95 7.13 -0.29 -34.50
C ASN A 95 7.46 -1.43 -33.52
N SER A 96 8.04 -2.54 -34.02
CA SER A 96 8.39 -3.70 -33.19
C SER A 96 9.56 -3.43 -32.23
N SER A 97 10.58 -2.69 -32.68
CA SER A 97 11.70 -2.30 -31.82
C SER A 97 11.28 -1.27 -30.77
N ASN A 98 10.39 -0.35 -31.13
CA ASN A 98 9.82 0.63 -30.20
C ASN A 98 9.03 -0.06 -29.06
N ILE A 99 8.23 -1.09 -29.36
CA ILE A 99 7.52 -1.87 -28.33
C ILE A 99 8.48 -2.58 -27.37
N ALA A 100 9.55 -3.19 -27.89
CA ALA A 100 10.54 -3.87 -27.05
C ALA A 100 11.29 -2.88 -26.12
N ILE A 101 11.66 -1.71 -26.65
CA ILE A 101 12.31 -0.64 -25.88
C ILE A 101 11.36 -0.08 -24.81
N GLN A 102 10.09 0.20 -25.16
CA GLN A 102 9.09 0.64 -24.18
C GLN A 102 8.86 -0.40 -23.08
N ASN A 103 8.87 -1.70 -23.41
CA ASN A 103 8.77 -2.76 -22.43
C ASN A 103 10.01 -2.83 -21.52
N ALA A 104 11.22 -2.62 -22.05
CA ALA A 104 12.44 -2.56 -21.26
C ALA A 104 12.42 -1.38 -20.28
N ILE A 105 12.08 -0.17 -20.76
CA ILE A 105 11.92 1.04 -19.93
C ILE A 105 10.86 0.80 -18.86
N LYS A 106 9.71 0.24 -19.25
CA LYS A 106 8.63 -0.14 -18.33
C LYS A 106 9.16 -1.06 -17.22
N HIS A 107 9.81 -2.16 -17.58
CA HIS A 107 10.34 -3.11 -16.59
C HIS A 107 11.39 -2.48 -15.67
N GLY A 108 12.31 -1.67 -16.21
CA GLY A 108 13.31 -0.96 -15.41
C GLY A 108 12.70 0.02 -14.42
N ILE A 109 11.74 0.84 -14.86
CA ILE A 109 11.01 1.75 -13.97
C ILE A 109 10.24 0.97 -12.91
N PHE A 110 9.58 -0.14 -13.26
CA PHE A 110 8.90 -1.00 -12.29
C PHE A 110 9.86 -1.57 -11.24
N ALA A 111 11.08 -1.92 -11.63
CA ALA A 111 12.07 -2.46 -10.72
C ALA A 111 12.65 -1.38 -9.79
N LEU A 112 12.99 -0.19 -10.31
CA LEU A 112 13.34 1.00 -9.50
C LEU A 112 12.20 1.37 -8.53
N ALA A 113 10.95 1.34 -9.02
CA ALA A 113 9.76 1.57 -8.24
C ALA A 113 9.56 0.53 -7.13
N LYS A 114 9.99 -0.71 -7.32
CA LYS A 114 9.87 -1.75 -6.30
C LYS A 114 10.85 -1.50 -5.15
N ASP A 115 12.05 -1.01 -5.46
CA ASP A 115 13.15 -0.90 -4.49
C ASP A 115 13.13 0.39 -3.65
N THR A 116 12.39 1.42 -4.09
CA THR A 116 11.99 2.57 -3.21
C THR A 116 11.31 2.15 -1.90
N ARG A 117 10.89 0.88 -1.72
CA ARG A 117 10.38 0.37 -0.44
C ARG A 117 11.47 0.07 0.60
N ARG A 118 12.75 0.00 0.20
CA ARG A 118 13.84 -0.59 1.00
C ARG A 118 15.01 0.36 1.30
N SER A 119 15.08 1.53 0.67
CA SER A 119 16.26 2.41 0.78
C SER A 119 15.87 3.78 1.34
N THR A 120 16.39 4.13 2.53
CA THR A 120 16.28 5.47 3.15
C THR A 120 17.62 6.19 3.30
N CYS A 121 18.75 5.58 2.91
CA CYS A 121 20.10 6.06 3.24
C CYS A 121 21.06 6.05 2.04
N GLN A 122 20.63 6.47 0.85
CA GLN A 122 21.53 6.54 -0.31
C GLN A 122 21.57 7.95 -0.92
N GLU A 123 22.76 8.33 -1.41
CA GLU A 123 23.06 9.63 -2.03
C GLU A 123 22.23 9.90 -3.29
N PHE A 124 21.86 8.84 -4.03
CA PHE A 124 20.98 8.92 -5.20
C PHE A 124 19.69 8.13 -4.97
N PRO A 125 18.61 8.75 -4.45
CA PRO A 125 17.40 8.02 -4.11
C PRO A 125 16.69 7.53 -5.37
N PRO A 126 16.02 6.37 -5.34
CA PRO A 126 15.41 5.80 -6.54
C PRO A 126 14.28 6.66 -7.15
N ALA A 127 13.75 7.66 -6.44
CA ALA A 127 12.91 8.70 -7.05
C ALA A 127 13.67 9.62 -8.02
N MET A 128 14.93 9.97 -7.73
CA MET A 128 15.80 10.71 -8.64
C MET A 128 16.11 9.91 -9.90
N ALA A 129 16.40 8.61 -9.73
CA ALA A 129 16.59 7.69 -10.86
C ALA A 129 15.35 7.64 -11.77
N ILE A 130 14.16 7.46 -11.18
CA ILE A 130 12.90 7.47 -11.92
C ILE A 130 12.67 8.81 -12.62
N ALA A 131 12.97 9.93 -11.97
CA ALA A 131 12.82 11.26 -12.57
C ALA A 131 13.77 11.49 -13.74
N ALA A 132 15.03 11.05 -13.63
CA ALA A 132 16.01 11.15 -14.71
C ALA A 132 15.57 10.34 -15.94
N VAL A 133 15.09 9.11 -15.73
CA VAL A 133 14.54 8.28 -16.82
C VAL A 133 13.30 8.92 -17.44
N TYR A 134 12.43 9.51 -16.62
CA TYR A 134 11.24 10.23 -17.10
C TYR A 134 11.60 11.43 -17.97
N ASP A 135 12.48 12.32 -17.48
CA ASP A 135 12.95 13.49 -18.22
C ASP A 135 13.60 13.07 -19.54
N LYS A 136 14.34 11.96 -19.56
CA LYS A 136 14.94 11.41 -20.79
C LYS A 136 13.92 10.87 -21.78
N CYS A 137 12.86 10.22 -21.28
CA CYS A 137 11.74 9.80 -22.14
C CYS A 137 11.03 11.01 -22.76
N LEU A 138 10.88 12.08 -21.98
CA LEU A 138 10.26 13.33 -22.42
C LEU A 138 11.10 14.04 -23.48
N GLU A 139 12.42 14.16 -23.27
CA GLU A 139 13.37 14.70 -24.26
C GLU A 139 13.28 13.97 -25.61
N ASN A 140 13.07 12.65 -25.57
CA ASN A 140 12.97 11.79 -26.75
C ASN A 140 11.54 11.66 -27.30
N ASN A 141 10.57 12.44 -26.81
CA ASN A 141 9.14 12.37 -27.20
C ASN A 141 8.51 10.96 -27.04
N ILE A 142 9.02 10.16 -26.11
CA ILE A 142 8.49 8.82 -25.83
C ILE A 142 7.23 8.97 -24.98
N LYS A 143 6.08 8.52 -25.52
CA LYS A 143 4.83 8.43 -24.76
C LYS A 143 4.90 7.25 -23.80
N LEU A 144 4.87 7.54 -22.50
CA LEU A 144 4.91 6.51 -21.48
C LEU A 144 3.53 5.86 -21.30
N PRO A 145 3.43 4.51 -21.30
CA PRO A 145 2.18 3.83 -20.99
C PRO A 145 1.64 4.23 -19.60
N HIS A 146 0.32 4.29 -19.44
CA HIS A 146 -0.31 4.66 -18.17
C HIS A 146 0.09 3.76 -16.99
N GLY A 147 0.29 2.46 -17.19
CA GLY A 147 0.83 1.58 -16.15
C GLY A 147 2.23 1.97 -15.67
N VAL A 148 3.06 2.52 -16.55
CA VAL A 148 4.37 3.10 -16.19
C VAL A 148 4.15 4.40 -15.42
N MET A 149 3.29 5.28 -15.91
CA MET A 149 2.95 6.54 -15.23
C MET A 149 2.42 6.30 -13.80
N SER A 150 1.52 5.34 -13.62
CA SER A 150 0.99 4.92 -12.31
C SER A 150 2.12 4.52 -11.35
N SER A 151 3.14 3.82 -11.87
CA SER A 151 4.30 3.35 -11.10
C SER A 151 5.27 4.47 -10.76
N ILE A 152 5.53 5.38 -11.71
CA ILE A 152 6.31 6.60 -11.49
C ILE A 152 5.66 7.43 -10.37
N VAL A 153 4.39 7.77 -10.53
CA VAL A 153 3.62 8.57 -9.56
C VAL A 153 3.61 7.90 -8.19
N SER A 154 3.35 6.60 -8.11
CA SER A 154 3.33 5.86 -6.85
C SER A 154 4.70 5.78 -6.16
N SER A 155 5.80 5.85 -6.92
CA SER A 155 7.18 5.78 -6.39
C SER A 155 7.67 7.13 -5.91
N ILE A 156 7.41 8.17 -6.70
CA ILE A 156 7.65 9.56 -6.34
C ILE A 156 6.84 9.91 -5.09
N ALA A 157 5.55 9.57 -5.06
CA ALA A 157 4.72 9.77 -3.88
C ALA A 157 5.22 9.04 -2.64
N ARG A 158 5.93 7.91 -2.79
CA ARG A 158 6.52 7.21 -1.64
C ARG A 158 7.77 7.86 -1.09
N SER A 159 8.51 8.55 -1.95
CA SER A 159 9.84 9.08 -1.63
C SER A 159 9.81 10.56 -1.28
N LEU A 160 8.78 11.29 -1.73
CA LEU A 160 8.59 12.72 -1.48
C LEU A 160 7.38 12.96 -0.58
N ALA A 161 7.34 14.15 0.02
CA ALA A 161 6.22 14.61 0.85
C ALA A 161 5.94 16.10 0.60
N GLY A 162 4.75 16.55 1.00
CA GLY A 162 4.37 17.97 1.01
C GLY A 162 4.46 18.64 -0.36
N ASP A 163 5.03 19.85 -0.37
CA ASP A 163 5.03 20.74 -1.54
C ASP A 163 5.94 20.23 -2.67
N THR A 164 7.09 19.61 -2.37
CA THR A 164 7.96 18.99 -3.39
C THR A 164 7.24 17.89 -4.16
N LEU A 165 6.43 17.08 -3.46
CA LEU A 165 5.58 16.10 -4.12
C LEU A 165 4.52 16.79 -4.98
N LEU A 166 3.90 17.85 -4.49
CA LEU A 166 2.89 18.61 -5.25
C LEU A 166 3.46 19.17 -6.56
N GLU A 167 4.65 19.77 -6.53
CA GLU A 167 5.32 20.29 -7.71
C GLU A 167 5.63 19.18 -8.73
N ALA A 168 6.18 18.06 -8.27
CA ALA A 168 6.45 16.90 -9.11
C ALA A 168 5.16 16.37 -9.77
N LEU A 169 4.06 16.30 -9.02
CA LEU A 169 2.76 15.88 -9.54
C LEU A 169 2.19 16.87 -10.56
N ASN A 170 2.41 18.18 -10.39
CA ASN A 170 1.96 19.18 -11.35
C ASN A 170 2.67 19.05 -12.70
N VAL A 171 3.98 18.73 -12.69
CA VAL A 171 4.75 18.42 -13.90
C VAL A 171 4.19 17.15 -14.56
N LEU A 172 4.06 16.05 -13.82
CA LEU A 172 3.57 14.78 -14.38
C LEU A 172 2.13 14.88 -14.90
N ARG A 173 1.29 15.70 -14.25
CA ARG A 173 -0.13 15.88 -14.59
C ARG A 173 -0.33 16.42 -16.00
N THR A 174 0.46 17.40 -16.44
CA THR A 174 0.29 18.01 -17.77
C THR A 174 0.49 16.97 -18.87
N HIS A 175 1.51 16.12 -18.73
CA HIS A 175 1.77 15.01 -19.64
C HIS A 175 0.69 13.93 -19.59
N PHE A 176 0.20 13.59 -18.39
CA PHE A 176 -0.90 12.64 -18.23
C PHE A 176 -2.17 13.11 -18.95
N LEU A 177 -2.54 14.39 -18.82
CA LEU A 177 -3.73 14.95 -19.47
C LEU A 177 -3.59 15.02 -21.01
N GLN A 178 -2.39 15.25 -21.54
CA GLN A 178 -2.14 15.22 -22.99
C GLN A 178 -2.28 13.80 -23.59
N GLN A 179 -2.17 12.77 -22.76
CA GLN A 179 -2.23 11.37 -23.16
C GLN A 179 -3.49 10.68 -22.61
N ALA A 180 -4.53 11.45 -22.27
CA ALA A 180 -5.73 10.91 -21.63
C ALA A 180 -6.29 9.73 -22.46
N ASN A 181 -6.30 8.55 -21.85
CA ASN A 181 -6.92 7.32 -22.36
C ASN A 181 -7.67 6.62 -21.20
N GLU A 182 -8.54 5.64 -21.46
CA GLU A 182 -9.37 4.94 -20.46
C GLU A 182 -8.58 4.02 -19.48
N ASP A 183 -7.36 4.38 -19.09
CA ASP A 183 -6.59 3.69 -18.05
C ASP A 183 -6.68 4.42 -16.70
N TRP A 184 -7.47 3.82 -15.82
CA TRP A 184 -7.80 4.33 -14.49
C TRP A 184 -6.69 4.15 -13.46
N SER A 185 -5.66 3.34 -13.76
CA SER A 185 -4.56 3.04 -12.83
C SER A 185 -3.66 4.26 -12.59
N ALA A 186 -3.38 5.04 -13.63
CA ALA A 186 -2.63 6.28 -13.53
C ALA A 186 -3.43 7.35 -12.78
N LEU A 187 -4.70 7.52 -13.14
CA LEU A 187 -5.60 8.47 -12.48
C LEU A 187 -5.72 8.19 -10.98
N SER A 188 -5.91 6.92 -10.62
CA SER A 188 -5.98 6.48 -9.21
C SER A 188 -4.67 6.75 -8.46
N ALA A 189 -3.52 6.53 -9.10
CA ALA A 189 -2.21 6.84 -8.51
C ALA A 189 -2.04 8.35 -8.28
N PHE A 190 -2.43 9.20 -9.23
CA PHE A 190 -2.43 10.66 -9.03
C PHE A 190 -3.33 11.07 -7.87
N ILE A 191 -4.56 10.55 -7.81
CA ILE A 191 -5.50 10.88 -6.74
C ILE A 191 -4.89 10.55 -5.37
N MET A 192 -4.33 9.35 -5.22
CA MET A 192 -3.65 8.96 -3.97
C MET A 192 -2.42 9.83 -3.67
N ALA A 193 -1.63 10.17 -4.69
CA ALA A 193 -0.43 10.98 -4.51
C ALA A 193 -0.75 12.42 -4.07
N TYR A 194 -1.78 13.05 -4.63
CA TYR A 194 -2.27 14.34 -4.16
C TYR A 194 -2.79 14.28 -2.72
N GLY A 195 -3.50 13.21 -2.36
CA GLY A 195 -3.90 12.97 -0.97
C GLY A 195 -2.71 12.87 -0.02
N ARG A 196 -1.62 12.20 -0.44
CA ARG A 196 -0.37 12.11 0.32
C ARG A 196 0.39 13.43 0.42
N ALA A 197 0.29 14.28 -0.61
CA ALA A 197 0.84 15.63 -0.60
C ALA A 197 0.06 16.59 0.33
N GLY A 198 -1.12 16.18 0.83
CA GLY A 198 -1.99 17.01 1.68
C GLY A 198 -3.01 17.85 0.91
N TYR A 199 -3.14 17.65 -0.40
CA TYR A 199 -3.96 18.46 -1.31
C TYR A 199 -5.00 17.62 -2.08
N PRO A 200 -5.91 16.90 -1.40
CA PRO A 200 -6.90 16.03 -2.04
C PRO A 200 -7.86 16.78 -2.97
N GLU A 201 -8.13 18.07 -2.74
CA GLU A 201 -8.91 18.91 -3.65
C GLU A 201 -8.25 19.06 -5.04
N ARG A 202 -6.92 19.00 -5.12
CA ARG A 202 -6.21 18.99 -6.42
C ARG A 202 -6.44 17.69 -7.19
N ALA A 203 -6.66 16.58 -6.47
CA ALA A 203 -7.06 15.32 -7.08
C ALA A 203 -8.45 15.39 -7.70
N GLU A 204 -9.37 16.06 -7.01
CA GLU A 204 -10.75 16.24 -7.46
C GLU A 204 -10.80 17.18 -8.68
N ALA A 205 -10.05 18.28 -8.63
CA ALA A 205 -9.90 19.19 -9.78
C ALA A 205 -9.23 18.50 -10.98
N LEU A 206 -8.26 17.60 -10.74
CA LEU A 206 -7.68 16.76 -11.79
C LEU A 206 -8.76 15.85 -12.39
N LEU A 207 -9.59 15.20 -11.56
CA LEU A 207 -10.66 14.33 -12.05
C LEU A 207 -11.68 15.11 -12.88
N THR A 208 -12.07 16.32 -12.46
CA THR A 208 -12.91 17.22 -13.25
C THR A 208 -12.27 17.57 -14.59
N THR A 209 -11.00 17.99 -14.58
CA THR A 209 -10.26 18.35 -15.80
C THR A 209 -10.15 17.16 -16.75
N TYR A 210 -9.85 15.98 -16.20
CA TYR A 210 -9.74 14.74 -16.94
C TYR A 210 -11.07 14.36 -17.62
N THR A 211 -12.17 14.42 -16.87
CA THR A 211 -13.52 14.20 -17.40
C THR A 211 -13.84 15.17 -18.55
N ASN A 212 -13.56 16.47 -18.37
CA ASN A 212 -13.81 17.49 -19.38
C ASN A 212 -12.96 17.28 -20.64
N THR A 213 -11.72 16.78 -20.48
CA THR A 213 -10.81 16.50 -21.60
C THR A 213 -11.28 15.30 -22.42
N MET A 214 -11.82 14.28 -21.76
CA MET A 214 -12.27 13.04 -22.41
C MET A 214 -13.62 13.19 -23.12
N HIS A 215 -14.53 13.97 -22.55
CA HIS A 215 -15.90 14.09 -23.06
C HIS A 215 -16.36 15.55 -23.11
N PRO A 216 -15.73 16.41 -23.94
CA PRO A 216 -15.99 17.86 -23.94
C PRO A 216 -17.42 18.24 -24.38
N THR A 217 -18.14 17.33 -25.05
CA THR A 217 -19.48 17.59 -25.60
C THR A 217 -20.62 16.97 -24.79
N ARG A 218 -20.33 16.18 -23.75
CA ARG A 218 -21.38 15.55 -22.91
C ARG A 218 -21.60 16.35 -21.65
N SER A 219 -22.80 16.92 -21.51
CA SER A 219 -23.27 17.49 -20.26
C SER A 219 -23.71 16.36 -19.31
N SER A 220 -22.76 15.64 -18.75
CA SER A 220 -23.08 14.59 -17.79
C SER A 220 -23.48 15.18 -16.44
N PRO A 221 -24.52 14.64 -15.79
CA PRO A 221 -25.03 15.20 -14.54
C PRO A 221 -23.99 15.08 -13.43
N THR A 222 -23.95 16.06 -12.54
CA THR A 222 -23.15 15.94 -11.30
C THR A 222 -23.90 15.12 -10.24
N PHE A 223 -23.20 14.68 -9.20
CA PHE A 223 -23.82 13.96 -8.09
C PHE A 223 -24.89 14.79 -7.38
N ARG A 224 -24.68 16.10 -7.23
CA ARG A 224 -25.68 16.98 -6.64
C ARG A 224 -26.93 17.08 -7.50
N GLN A 225 -26.77 17.22 -8.82
CA GLN A 225 -27.91 17.25 -9.75
C GLN A 225 -28.69 15.95 -9.70
N LEU A 226 -28.00 14.82 -9.77
CA LEU A 226 -28.61 13.50 -9.73
C LEU A 226 -29.29 13.23 -8.38
N ALA A 227 -28.64 13.55 -7.27
CA ALA A 227 -29.23 13.40 -5.94
C ALA A 227 -30.45 14.32 -5.74
N PHE A 228 -30.44 15.53 -6.30
CA PHE A 228 -31.60 16.43 -6.25
C PHE A 228 -32.79 15.86 -7.02
N GLN A 229 -32.56 15.30 -8.22
CA GLN A 229 -33.60 14.70 -9.06
C GLN A 229 -34.27 13.50 -8.39
N HIS A 230 -33.51 12.71 -7.62
CA HIS A 230 -34.00 11.46 -7.03
C HIS A 230 -34.30 11.54 -5.52
N LYS A 231 -34.15 12.69 -4.87
CA LYS A 231 -34.30 12.83 -3.41
C LYS A 231 -35.65 12.37 -2.86
N GLU A 232 -36.71 12.42 -3.66
CA GLU A 232 -38.09 12.09 -3.23
C GLU A 232 -38.36 10.59 -3.26
N HIS A 233 -37.62 9.85 -4.08
CA HIS A 233 -37.83 8.42 -4.31
C HIS A 233 -36.64 7.55 -3.87
N ASN A 234 -35.52 8.18 -3.49
CA ASN A 234 -34.30 7.48 -3.09
C ASN A 234 -33.82 8.03 -1.73
N THR A 235 -33.97 7.20 -0.69
CA THR A 235 -33.61 7.54 0.68
C THR A 235 -32.13 7.90 0.85
N GLN A 236 -31.25 7.34 0.02
CA GLN A 236 -29.81 7.57 0.01
C GLN A 236 -29.49 8.92 -0.63
N ALA A 237 -30.19 9.29 -1.72
CA ALA A 237 -30.11 10.62 -2.31
C ALA A 237 -30.59 11.72 -1.35
N ALA A 238 -31.70 11.47 -0.64
CA ALA A 238 -32.18 12.37 0.42
C ALA A 238 -31.16 12.50 1.57
N ALA A 239 -30.62 11.37 2.05
CA ALA A 239 -29.62 11.35 3.11
C ALA A 239 -28.35 12.11 2.73
N TYR A 240 -27.85 11.93 1.50
CA TYR A 240 -26.73 12.69 0.97
C TYR A 240 -27.01 14.18 0.89
N MET A 241 -28.16 14.60 0.36
CA MET A 241 -28.53 16.02 0.27
C MET A 241 -28.63 16.67 1.65
N ILE A 242 -29.15 15.95 2.65
CA ILE A 242 -29.14 16.38 4.05
C ILE A 242 -27.71 16.48 4.57
N HIS A 243 -26.86 15.49 4.28
CA HIS A 243 -25.48 15.45 4.76
C HIS A 243 -24.64 16.59 4.19
N VAL A 244 -24.72 16.85 2.88
CA VAL A 244 -24.03 17.97 2.22
C VAL A 244 -24.51 19.31 2.76
N ARG A 245 -25.83 19.54 2.89
CA ARG A 245 -26.39 20.80 3.42
C ARG A 245 -26.00 21.08 4.87
N ARG A 246 -25.81 20.04 5.68
CA ARG A 246 -25.49 20.14 7.11
C ARG A 246 -24.00 19.99 7.41
N SER A 247 -23.18 19.79 6.39
CA SER A 247 -21.74 19.68 6.54
C SER A 247 -21.18 21.05 6.92
N ALA A 248 -20.73 21.19 8.16
CA ALA A 248 -20.01 22.37 8.65
C ALA A 248 -18.56 22.42 8.15
N HIS A 249 -18.24 21.68 7.08
CA HIS A 249 -16.89 21.50 6.56
C HIS A 249 -16.44 22.73 5.78
N LYS A 250 -15.23 23.21 6.11
CA LYS A 250 -14.57 24.30 5.38
C LYS A 250 -14.37 23.98 3.90
N THR A 251 -14.26 22.70 3.52
CA THR A 251 -14.03 22.26 2.14
C THR A 251 -14.89 21.03 1.81
N LEU A 252 -16.04 21.26 1.19
CA LEU A 252 -16.82 20.19 0.58
C LEU A 252 -16.04 19.62 -0.62
N PRO A 253 -16.06 18.29 -0.85
CA PRO A 253 -15.52 17.71 -2.08
C PRO A 253 -16.12 18.33 -3.34
N GLU A 254 -15.29 18.53 -4.35
CA GLU A 254 -15.73 19.03 -5.65
C GLU A 254 -16.82 18.12 -6.24
N ASP A 255 -17.85 18.72 -6.84
CA ASP A 255 -18.98 17.99 -7.41
C ASP A 255 -18.68 17.58 -8.84
N VAL A 256 -17.93 16.49 -8.99
CA VAL A 256 -17.46 15.96 -10.28
C VAL A 256 -18.62 15.36 -11.08
N ALA A 257 -18.60 15.53 -12.41
CA ALA A 257 -19.57 14.92 -13.32
C ALA A 257 -19.47 13.39 -13.35
N ILE A 258 -20.62 12.72 -13.45
CA ILE A 258 -20.74 11.26 -13.48
C ILE A 258 -20.44 10.74 -14.88
N GLU A 259 -19.41 9.90 -15.02
CA GLU A 259 -18.90 9.43 -16.31
C GLU A 259 -18.37 7.98 -16.23
N SER A 260 -17.66 7.54 -17.27
CA SER A 260 -17.01 6.22 -17.37
C SER A 260 -16.12 5.87 -16.16
N TRP A 261 -15.48 6.86 -15.53
CA TRP A 261 -14.66 6.63 -14.32
C TRP A 261 -15.48 6.10 -13.13
N CYS A 262 -16.79 6.40 -13.06
CA CYS A 262 -17.65 5.96 -11.97
C CYS A 262 -17.83 4.45 -11.93
N GLY A 263 -17.65 3.74 -13.06
CA GLY A 263 -17.65 2.28 -13.08
C GLY A 263 -16.48 1.64 -12.30
N GLN A 264 -15.43 2.43 -12.04
CA GLN A 264 -14.12 1.92 -11.62
C GLN A 264 -13.93 2.01 -10.11
N SER A 265 -14.06 0.87 -9.43
CA SER A 265 -13.94 0.78 -7.97
C SER A 265 -12.61 1.30 -7.40
N VAL A 266 -11.52 1.20 -8.17
CA VAL A 266 -10.19 1.69 -7.76
C VAL A 266 -10.17 3.22 -7.63
N VAL A 267 -10.89 3.94 -8.50
CA VAL A 267 -10.98 5.41 -8.44
C VAL A 267 -11.74 5.84 -7.19
N TRP A 268 -12.88 5.21 -6.90
CA TRP A 268 -13.65 5.43 -5.67
C TRP A 268 -12.83 5.23 -4.42
N ASN A 269 -12.12 4.10 -4.36
CA ASN A 269 -11.24 3.80 -3.24
C ASN A 269 -10.12 4.83 -3.09
N SER A 270 -9.55 5.30 -4.21
CA SER A 270 -8.49 6.30 -4.23
C SER A 270 -8.97 7.67 -3.74
N LEU A 271 -10.17 8.11 -4.13
CA LEU A 271 -10.78 9.37 -3.68
C LEU A 271 -11.01 9.37 -2.16
N ILE A 272 -11.60 8.30 -1.63
CA ILE A 272 -11.81 8.13 -0.19
C ILE A 272 -10.46 8.10 0.52
N ARG A 273 -9.49 7.33 0.01
CA ARG A 273 -8.16 7.19 0.62
C ARG A 273 -7.38 8.50 0.62
N ALA A 274 -7.45 9.29 -0.46
CA ALA A 274 -6.77 10.57 -0.55
C ALA A 274 -7.24 11.54 0.54
N ARG A 275 -8.55 11.59 0.79
CA ARG A 275 -9.14 12.40 1.88
C ARG A 275 -8.78 11.85 3.26
N THR A 276 -8.78 10.53 3.45
CA THR A 276 -8.42 9.95 4.77
C THR A 276 -6.94 10.14 5.09
N MET A 277 -6.04 10.10 4.10
CA MET A 277 -4.61 10.40 4.27
C MET A 277 -4.37 11.85 4.71
N ASN A 278 -5.18 12.80 4.22
CA ASN A 278 -5.16 14.20 4.67
C ASN A 278 -5.88 14.43 6.02
N GLY A 279 -6.40 13.37 6.65
CA GLY A 279 -7.19 13.47 7.89
C GLY A 279 -8.59 14.07 7.73
N ASP A 280 -9.07 14.28 6.50
CA ASP A 280 -10.40 14.81 6.19
C ASP A 280 -11.43 13.67 6.07
N ILE A 281 -11.73 13.06 7.21
CA ILE A 281 -12.56 11.85 7.28
C ILE A 281 -14.02 12.15 6.90
N ALA A 282 -14.49 13.37 7.17
CA ALA A 282 -15.85 13.74 6.79
C ALA A 282 -16.01 13.95 5.27
N ALA A 283 -15.04 14.56 4.59
CA ALA A 283 -15.04 14.60 3.13
C ALA A 283 -14.91 13.20 2.51
N ALA A 284 -14.08 12.33 3.09
CA ALA A 284 -14.02 10.92 2.69
C ALA A 284 -15.39 10.23 2.82
N ARG A 285 -16.14 10.55 3.87
CA ARG A 285 -17.51 10.06 4.06
C ARG A 285 -18.46 10.55 2.96
N ILE A 286 -18.35 11.80 2.53
CA ILE A 286 -19.16 12.33 1.43
C ILE A 286 -18.91 11.55 0.13
N TRP A 287 -17.65 11.22 -0.18
CA TRP A 287 -17.32 10.36 -1.32
C TRP A 287 -17.92 8.95 -1.20
N LEU A 288 -17.90 8.37 0.01
CA LEU A 288 -18.58 7.10 0.25
C LEU A 288 -20.09 7.21 0.02
N GLU A 289 -20.75 8.30 0.45
CA GLU A 289 -22.18 8.49 0.18
C GLU A 289 -22.47 8.63 -1.33
N ARG A 290 -21.61 9.32 -2.08
CA ARG A 290 -21.73 9.41 -3.55
C ARG A 290 -21.65 8.03 -4.22
N TYR A 291 -20.70 7.20 -3.78
CA TYR A 291 -20.59 5.82 -4.23
C TYR A 291 -21.88 5.03 -3.96
N ARG A 292 -22.41 5.13 -2.75
CA ARG A 292 -23.65 4.45 -2.32
C ARG A 292 -24.86 4.90 -3.14
N ILE A 293 -25.00 6.20 -3.38
CA ILE A 293 -26.08 6.73 -4.22
C ILE A 293 -26.06 6.05 -5.59
N LEU A 294 -24.91 5.99 -6.24
CA LEU A 294 -24.81 5.38 -7.57
C LEU A 294 -25.07 3.89 -7.56
N LEU A 295 -24.70 3.14 -6.51
CA LEU A 295 -25.06 1.72 -6.41
C LEU A 295 -26.57 1.49 -6.44
N HIS A 296 -27.33 2.40 -5.83
CA HIS A 296 -28.80 2.31 -5.77
C HIS A 296 -29.48 2.96 -6.98
N MET A 297 -28.72 3.65 -7.84
CA MET A 297 -29.23 4.24 -9.06
C MET A 297 -28.90 3.32 -10.22
N LYS A 298 -29.92 2.82 -10.92
CA LYS A 298 -29.78 2.00 -12.14
C LYS A 298 -29.31 2.87 -13.33
N THR A 299 -28.19 3.56 -13.17
CA THR A 299 -27.55 4.37 -14.20
C THR A 299 -26.57 3.52 -15.02
N PRO A 300 -26.27 3.90 -16.27
CA PRO A 300 -25.25 3.22 -17.07
C PRO A 300 -23.84 3.31 -16.46
N PHE A 301 -23.63 4.23 -15.52
CA PHE A 301 -22.35 4.48 -14.85
C PHE A 301 -22.31 3.92 -13.42
N CYS A 302 -23.12 2.90 -13.14
CA CYS A 302 -23.17 2.27 -11.83
C CYS A 302 -21.81 1.63 -11.49
N PRO A 303 -21.22 1.94 -10.32
CA PRO A 303 -19.97 1.33 -9.92
C PRO A 303 -20.13 -0.18 -9.73
N THR A 304 -19.06 -0.93 -9.97
CA THR A 304 -19.01 -2.34 -9.53
C THR A 304 -19.18 -2.41 -8.00
N PRO A 305 -20.18 -3.16 -7.48
CA PRO A 305 -20.36 -3.34 -6.05
C PRO A 305 -19.12 -3.98 -5.42
N THR A 306 -18.49 -3.29 -4.48
CA THR A 306 -17.27 -3.77 -3.82
C THR A 306 -17.17 -3.28 -2.39
N ALA A 307 -16.55 -4.09 -1.56
CA ALA A 307 -16.33 -3.79 -0.15
C ALA A 307 -15.18 -2.78 0.08
N SER A 308 -14.33 -2.55 -0.93
CA SER A 308 -13.10 -1.76 -0.80
C SER A 308 -13.31 -0.32 -0.28
N PRO A 309 -14.27 0.48 -0.82
CA PRO A 309 -14.60 1.81 -0.28
C PRO A 309 -14.94 1.81 1.23
N TYR A 310 -15.69 0.80 1.70
CA TYR A 310 -16.07 0.68 3.11
C TYR A 310 -14.86 0.31 3.96
N LEU A 311 -14.02 -0.63 3.50
CA LEU A 311 -12.81 -1.04 4.21
C LEU A 311 -11.84 0.13 4.42
N THR A 312 -11.63 0.95 3.39
CA THR A 312 -10.78 2.15 3.50
C THR A 312 -11.31 3.13 4.54
N MET A 313 -12.63 3.34 4.58
CA MET A 313 -13.26 4.16 5.60
C MET A 313 -13.18 3.53 7.01
N MET A 314 -13.34 2.21 7.12
CA MET A 314 -13.20 1.49 8.39
C MET A 314 -11.78 1.60 8.95
N HIS A 315 -10.75 1.45 8.10
CA HIS A 315 -9.36 1.66 8.50
C HIS A 315 -9.12 3.07 9.01
N ALA A 316 -9.64 4.09 8.33
CA ALA A 316 -9.51 5.47 8.77
C ALA A 316 -10.13 5.68 10.16
N CYS A 317 -11.35 5.18 10.38
CA CYS A 317 -12.06 5.27 11.66
C CYS A 317 -11.46 4.38 12.78
N SER A 318 -10.64 3.38 12.45
CA SER A 318 -10.04 2.47 13.43
C SER A 318 -8.93 3.11 14.27
N SER A 319 -8.25 4.11 13.68
CA SER A 319 -7.17 4.85 14.34
C SER A 319 -7.69 5.90 15.34
N MET A 320 -6.88 6.23 16.35
CA MET A 320 -7.22 7.26 17.33
C MET A 320 -7.35 8.65 16.70
N SER A 321 -6.37 9.03 15.88
CA SER A 321 -6.37 10.29 15.15
C SER A 321 -7.56 10.38 14.20
N GLY A 322 -7.85 9.30 13.46
CA GLY A 322 -8.94 9.25 12.51
C GLY A 322 -10.32 9.37 13.13
N ILE A 323 -10.63 8.67 14.23
CA ILE A 323 -11.93 8.82 14.88
C ILE A 323 -12.11 10.22 15.50
N ARG A 324 -11.06 10.77 16.10
CA ARG A 324 -11.11 12.14 16.68
C ARG A 324 -11.34 13.17 15.59
N ALA A 325 -10.62 13.04 14.47
CA ALA A 325 -10.82 13.87 13.29
C ALA A 325 -12.27 13.74 12.80
N TYR A 326 -12.76 12.51 12.62
CA TYR A 326 -14.12 12.27 12.15
C TYR A 326 -15.19 12.87 13.07
N VAL A 327 -15.07 12.72 14.39
CA VAL A 327 -16.03 13.28 15.36
C VAL A 327 -15.97 14.81 15.39
N LYS A 328 -14.76 15.39 15.40
CA LYS A 328 -14.56 16.86 15.36
C LYS A 328 -15.18 17.46 14.10
N GLN A 329 -14.97 16.79 12.98
CA GLN A 329 -15.41 17.18 11.67
C GLN A 329 -16.93 17.00 11.50
N SER A 330 -17.47 15.87 11.95
CA SER A 330 -18.86 15.49 11.74
C SER A 330 -19.89 16.53 12.19
N SER A 331 -20.98 16.61 11.42
CA SER A 331 -22.16 17.41 11.77
C SER A 331 -22.75 17.01 13.14
N ALA A 332 -23.47 17.93 13.80
CA ALA A 332 -24.11 17.65 15.08
C ALA A 332 -25.06 16.42 15.05
N PRO A 333 -25.90 16.22 14.00
CA PRO A 333 -26.70 15.00 13.87
C PRO A 333 -25.86 13.72 13.79
N THR A 334 -24.78 13.73 13.01
CA THR A 334 -23.87 12.57 12.90
C THR A 334 -23.24 12.25 14.25
N ARG A 335 -22.79 13.27 14.99
CA ARG A 335 -22.28 13.09 16.36
C ARG A 335 -23.34 12.51 17.29
N ARG A 336 -24.59 12.97 17.23
CA ARG A 336 -25.71 12.42 18.02
C ARG A 336 -26.00 10.97 17.64
N MET A 337 -25.99 10.63 16.35
CA MET A 337 -26.16 9.25 15.88
C MET A 337 -25.07 8.34 16.46
N LEU A 338 -23.80 8.75 16.34
CA LEU A 338 -22.68 7.97 16.90
C LEU A 338 -22.81 7.82 18.42
N ARG A 339 -23.24 8.89 19.13
CA ARG A 339 -23.53 8.83 20.57
C ARG A 339 -24.63 7.84 20.93
N ARG A 340 -25.73 7.82 20.16
CA ARG A 340 -26.83 6.87 20.36
C ARG A 340 -26.39 5.44 20.13
N LEU A 341 -25.67 5.20 19.03
CA LEU A 341 -25.12 3.88 18.72
C LEU A 341 -24.10 3.42 19.77
N SER A 342 -23.35 4.35 20.37
CA SER A 342 -22.47 4.00 21.49
C SER A 342 -23.21 3.75 22.80
N SER A 343 -24.32 4.45 23.07
CA SER A 343 -25.11 4.25 24.29
C SER A 343 -25.97 2.99 24.25
N GLU A 344 -26.42 2.57 23.06
CA GLU A 344 -27.15 1.31 22.87
C GLU A 344 -26.28 0.07 23.17
N GLU A 345 -24.94 0.19 23.17
CA GLU A 345 -24.03 -0.92 23.49
C GLU A 345 -23.77 -1.13 25.00
N ASN A 346 -24.50 -0.49 25.92
CA ASN A 346 -24.39 -0.71 27.39
C ASN A 346 -22.94 -0.70 27.92
N VAL A 347 -22.18 0.38 27.67
CA VAL A 347 -20.86 0.57 28.31
C VAL A 347 -20.77 1.96 28.95
N ASP A 348 -20.81 1.95 30.28
CA ASP A 348 -20.87 3.08 31.21
C ASP A 348 -19.50 3.76 31.43
N LEU A 349 -18.70 3.99 30.38
CA LEU A 349 -17.36 4.57 30.52
C LEU A 349 -17.04 5.64 29.47
N MET A 350 -16.59 6.79 29.96
CA MET A 350 -16.16 8.01 29.25
C MET A 350 -14.94 7.86 28.31
N MET A 351 -14.70 6.70 27.72
CA MET A 351 -13.56 6.47 26.84
C MET A 351 -13.95 6.63 25.37
N GLU A 352 -13.01 6.98 24.49
CA GLU A 352 -13.25 7.14 23.03
C GLU A 352 -13.46 5.79 22.29
N SER A 353 -13.34 4.67 23.00
CA SER A 353 -13.55 3.30 22.54
C SER A 353 -14.94 3.03 21.89
N PRO A 354 -16.08 3.48 22.46
CA PRO A 354 -17.42 3.24 21.93
C PRO A 354 -17.65 3.91 20.58
N TYR A 355 -17.05 5.09 20.35
CA TYR A 355 -17.23 5.84 19.11
C TYR A 355 -16.60 5.12 17.91
N ARG A 356 -15.43 4.48 18.10
CA ARG A 356 -14.79 3.71 17.02
C ARG A 356 -15.63 2.52 16.62
N THR A 357 -16.09 1.77 17.63
CA THR A 357 -16.96 0.62 17.43
C THR A 357 -18.25 1.02 16.74
N ALA A 358 -18.94 2.06 17.24
CA ALA A 358 -20.15 2.59 16.64
C ALA A 358 -19.93 3.00 15.18
N ALA A 359 -18.81 3.64 14.85
CA ALA A 359 -18.48 4.04 13.48
C ALA A 359 -18.25 2.82 12.56
N ILE A 360 -17.48 1.82 13.01
CA ILE A 360 -17.20 0.60 12.23
C ILE A 360 -18.46 -0.23 12.02
N HIS A 361 -19.27 -0.42 13.07
CA HIS A 361 -20.54 -1.14 12.96
C HIS A 361 -21.55 -0.40 12.10
N HIS A 362 -21.58 0.94 12.18
CA HIS A 362 -22.38 1.74 11.25
C HIS A 362 -21.96 1.50 9.80
N LEU A 363 -20.65 1.52 9.48
CA LEU A 363 -20.14 1.22 8.14
C LEU A 363 -20.51 -0.20 7.68
N LEU A 364 -20.47 -1.18 8.58
CA LEU A 364 -20.89 -2.55 8.30
C LEU A 364 -22.40 -2.62 7.96
N ARG A 365 -23.26 -1.91 8.71
CA ARG A 365 -24.70 -1.84 8.44
C ARG A 365 -25.01 -1.17 7.10
N LEU A 366 -24.26 -0.14 6.72
CA LEU A 366 -24.42 0.50 5.41
C LEU A 366 -24.07 -0.49 4.29
N MET A 367 -22.93 -1.17 4.41
CA MET A 367 -22.51 -2.17 3.42
C MET A 367 -23.56 -3.28 3.25
N GLN A 368 -24.18 -3.74 4.36
CA GLN A 368 -25.30 -4.68 4.32
C GLN A 368 -26.54 -4.10 3.64
N THR A 369 -26.88 -2.83 3.94
CA THR A 369 -28.00 -2.11 3.30
C THR A 369 -27.79 -1.97 1.79
N ASP A 370 -26.54 -1.79 1.38
CA ASP A 370 -26.13 -1.69 -0.02
C ASP A 370 -25.92 -3.06 -0.67
N ARG A 371 -26.27 -4.16 0.04
CA ARG A 371 -26.19 -5.56 -0.42
C ARG A 371 -24.78 -5.99 -0.85
N ILE A 372 -23.75 -5.40 -0.26
CA ILE A 372 -22.36 -5.77 -0.50
C ILE A 372 -21.92 -6.83 0.51
N VAL A 373 -21.45 -7.96 0.00
CA VAL A 373 -20.93 -9.06 0.81
C VAL A 373 -19.52 -8.69 1.31
N PRO A 374 -19.23 -8.80 2.62
CA PRO A 374 -17.87 -8.60 3.13
C PRO A 374 -16.90 -9.60 2.50
N GLY A 375 -15.84 -9.10 1.86
CA GLY A 375 -14.74 -9.93 1.41
C GLY A 375 -13.81 -10.34 2.57
N VAL A 376 -12.88 -11.26 2.30
CA VAL A 376 -11.91 -11.77 3.30
C VAL A 376 -11.17 -10.64 4.01
N ALA A 377 -10.76 -9.59 3.29
CA ALA A 377 -10.04 -8.47 3.90
C ALA A 377 -10.85 -7.73 4.98
N ILE A 378 -12.15 -7.51 4.76
CA ILE A 378 -13.04 -6.91 5.77
C ILE A 378 -13.23 -7.87 6.95
N LEU A 379 -13.45 -9.16 6.68
CA LEU A 379 -13.67 -10.13 7.75
C LEU A 379 -12.43 -10.28 8.64
N ASN A 380 -11.24 -10.34 8.05
CA ASN A 380 -9.97 -10.35 8.78
C ASN A 380 -9.77 -9.08 9.62
N PHE A 381 -10.10 -7.91 9.04
CA PHE A 381 -10.10 -6.63 9.76
C PHE A 381 -11.06 -6.67 10.96
N LEU A 382 -12.32 -7.11 10.75
CA LEU A 382 -13.33 -7.19 11.80
C LEU A 382 -12.98 -8.20 12.88
N THR A 383 -12.43 -9.37 12.52
CA THR A 383 -11.90 -10.36 13.47
C THR A 383 -10.87 -9.74 14.39
N SER A 384 -9.87 -9.06 13.80
CA SER A 384 -8.78 -8.44 14.56
C SER A 384 -9.28 -7.26 15.40
N PHE A 385 -10.22 -6.48 14.87
CA PHE A 385 -10.84 -5.33 15.55
C PHE A 385 -11.65 -5.78 16.78
N GLU A 386 -12.56 -6.74 16.62
CA GLU A 386 -13.38 -7.26 17.72
C GLU A 386 -12.53 -7.98 18.77
N ALA A 387 -11.53 -8.76 18.34
CA ALA A 387 -10.55 -9.38 19.23
C ALA A 387 -9.80 -8.33 20.06
N GLY A 388 -9.32 -7.25 19.44
CA GLY A 388 -8.66 -6.14 20.14
C GLY A 388 -9.57 -5.37 21.12
N ARG A 389 -10.90 -5.55 21.03
CA ARG A 389 -11.90 -5.02 21.97
C ARG A 389 -12.41 -6.05 22.98
N ASN A 390 -11.75 -7.20 23.05
CA ASN A 390 -12.16 -8.34 23.87
C ASN A 390 -13.57 -8.89 23.56
N ARG A 391 -14.05 -8.71 22.33
CA ARG A 391 -15.34 -9.26 21.86
C ARG A 391 -15.08 -10.56 21.11
N ILE A 392 -14.51 -11.52 21.82
CA ILE A 392 -13.97 -12.76 21.25
C ILE A 392 -15.02 -13.53 20.44
N ALA A 393 -16.26 -13.62 20.92
CA ALA A 393 -17.35 -14.30 20.22
C ALA A 393 -17.66 -13.67 18.84
N ASN A 394 -17.69 -12.34 18.76
CA ASN A 394 -17.88 -11.63 17.48
C ASN A 394 -16.69 -11.84 16.55
N GLY A 395 -15.46 -11.72 17.09
CA GLY A 395 -14.24 -11.95 16.34
C GLY A 395 -14.18 -13.36 15.73
N ALA A 396 -14.56 -14.38 16.52
CA ALA A 396 -14.67 -15.77 16.09
C ALA A 396 -15.73 -15.96 14.99
N LYS A 397 -16.90 -15.32 15.12
CA LYS A 397 -17.93 -15.34 14.07
C LYS A 397 -17.41 -14.83 12.73
N PHE A 398 -16.72 -13.67 12.73
CA PHE A 398 -16.12 -13.13 11.50
C PHE A 398 -14.97 -14.00 10.97
N ALA A 399 -14.17 -14.60 11.86
CA ALA A 399 -13.09 -15.50 11.45
C ALA A 399 -13.66 -16.72 10.74
N CYS A 400 -14.72 -17.32 11.30
CA CYS A 400 -15.40 -18.46 10.69
C CYS A 400 -15.99 -18.07 9.33
N GLN A 401 -16.62 -16.90 9.20
CA GLN A 401 -17.09 -16.40 7.90
C GLN A 401 -15.94 -16.26 6.90
N ALA A 402 -14.77 -15.76 7.31
CA ALA A 402 -13.60 -15.64 6.42
C ALA A 402 -13.09 -17.00 5.94
N LEU A 403 -13.12 -18.01 6.80
CA LEU A 403 -12.73 -19.39 6.48
C LEU A 403 -13.69 -20.07 5.49
N ILE A 404 -14.94 -19.62 5.43
CA ILE A 404 -16.01 -20.20 4.61
C ILE A 404 -16.03 -19.60 3.19
N LEU A 405 -15.52 -18.39 3.00
CA LEU A 405 -15.51 -17.76 1.68
C LEU A 405 -14.70 -18.61 0.69
N PRO A 406 -15.33 -19.12 -0.39
CA PRO A 406 -14.66 -19.98 -1.35
C PRO A 406 -13.56 -19.19 -2.06
N TRP A 407 -12.34 -19.75 -2.06
CA TRP A 407 -11.20 -19.20 -2.80
C TRP A 407 -11.33 -19.49 -4.29
N ASP A 408 -11.74 -20.71 -4.64
CA ASP A 408 -12.08 -21.21 -5.96
C ASP A 408 -13.11 -22.33 -5.77
N CYS A 409 -13.99 -22.54 -6.73
CA CYS A 409 -15.30 -23.18 -6.66
C CYS A 409 -15.43 -24.56 -5.96
N ASN A 410 -14.36 -25.22 -5.51
CA ASN A 410 -14.40 -26.59 -4.97
C ASN A 410 -13.46 -26.91 -3.80
N ARG A 411 -12.69 -25.96 -3.23
CA ARG A 411 -11.80 -26.25 -2.08
C ARG A 411 -11.80 -25.15 -1.02
N VAL A 412 -12.23 -25.49 0.19
CA VAL A 412 -12.09 -24.62 1.37
C VAL A 412 -10.61 -24.53 1.73
N ARG A 413 -10.00 -23.37 1.50
CA ARG A 413 -8.61 -23.06 1.87
C ARG A 413 -8.59 -21.78 2.69
N VAL A 414 -7.83 -21.78 3.78
CA VAL A 414 -7.61 -20.58 4.60
C VAL A 414 -6.87 -19.54 3.75
N HIS A 415 -7.45 -18.35 3.62
CA HIS A 415 -6.80 -17.25 2.92
C HIS A 415 -5.54 -16.82 3.68
N ARG A 416 -4.44 -16.53 2.97
CA ARG A 416 -3.12 -16.30 3.60
C ARG A 416 -3.11 -15.14 4.59
N THR A 417 -3.87 -14.08 4.30
CA THR A 417 -3.98 -12.93 5.20
C THR A 417 -4.85 -13.20 6.44
N THR A 418 -5.56 -14.33 6.51
CA THR A 418 -6.43 -14.68 7.65
C THR A 418 -5.63 -15.19 8.85
N TYR A 419 -4.43 -15.74 8.65
CA TYR A 419 -3.61 -16.26 9.75
C TYR A 419 -3.28 -15.21 10.81
N ALA A 420 -2.87 -13.99 10.40
CA ALA A 420 -2.57 -12.92 11.35
C ALA A 420 -3.79 -12.55 12.21
N SER A 421 -4.98 -12.53 11.61
CA SER A 421 -6.23 -12.26 12.32
C SER A 421 -6.64 -13.39 13.26
N LEU A 422 -6.40 -14.64 12.88
CA LEU A 422 -6.59 -15.80 13.78
C LEU A 422 -5.66 -15.71 14.98
N PHE A 423 -4.37 -15.45 14.78
CA PHE A 423 -3.43 -15.27 15.89
C PHE A 423 -3.86 -14.13 16.82
N THR A 424 -4.30 -13.01 16.26
CA THR A 424 -4.84 -11.89 17.06
C THR A 424 -6.03 -12.31 17.91
N LEU A 425 -6.94 -13.12 17.35
CA LEU A 425 -8.09 -13.68 18.08
C LEU A 425 -7.65 -14.62 19.21
N TYR A 426 -6.71 -15.54 18.95
CA TYR A 426 -6.16 -16.45 19.95
C TYR A 426 -5.47 -15.70 21.09
N GLY A 427 -4.61 -14.72 20.76
CA GLY A 427 -3.91 -13.91 21.76
C GLY A 427 -4.88 -13.07 22.61
N ALA A 428 -5.95 -12.53 22.02
CA ALA A 428 -6.97 -11.79 22.78
C ALA A 428 -7.79 -12.69 23.70
N ALA A 429 -8.13 -13.89 23.23
CA ALA A 429 -8.85 -14.88 24.00
C ALA A 429 -8.00 -15.40 25.17
N ALA A 430 -6.70 -15.62 24.96
CA ALA A 430 -5.78 -16.06 26.02
C ALA A 430 -5.57 -15.01 27.11
N LYS A 431 -5.50 -13.73 26.72
CA LYS A 431 -5.44 -12.62 27.68
C LYS A 431 -6.67 -12.53 28.60
N SER A 432 -7.80 -13.07 28.18
CA SER A 432 -9.09 -12.93 28.87
C SER A 432 -9.57 -14.24 29.50
N ALA A 433 -8.81 -15.32 29.36
CA ALA A 433 -9.14 -16.62 29.92
C ALA A 433 -8.44 -16.81 31.27
N ASP A 434 -9.11 -17.49 32.20
CA ASP A 434 -8.52 -17.89 33.48
C ASP A 434 -7.36 -18.89 33.30
N SER A 435 -7.39 -19.66 32.21
CA SER A 435 -6.29 -20.54 31.79
C SER A 435 -5.90 -20.25 30.33
N PRO A 436 -4.71 -19.67 30.08
CA PRO A 436 -4.29 -19.27 28.74
C PRO A 436 -3.92 -20.43 27.80
N VAL A 437 -3.71 -21.64 28.35
CA VAL A 437 -3.13 -22.79 27.62
C VAL A 437 -4.17 -23.52 26.75
N HIS A 438 -5.45 -23.49 27.10
CA HIS A 438 -6.50 -24.31 26.46
C HIS A 438 -7.55 -23.49 25.69
N VAL A 439 -7.15 -22.34 25.18
CA VAL A 439 -8.07 -21.37 24.60
C VAL A 439 -8.43 -21.77 23.17
N ASN A 440 -9.72 -21.98 22.91
CA ASN A 440 -10.24 -22.24 21.57
C ASN A 440 -11.43 -21.31 21.27
N PRO A 441 -11.18 -20.09 20.73
CA PRO A 441 -12.24 -19.13 20.43
C PRO A 441 -13.14 -19.58 19.28
N LEU A 442 -12.77 -20.62 18.52
CA LEU A 442 -13.52 -21.13 17.37
C LEU A 442 -14.49 -22.26 17.72
N SER A 443 -14.57 -22.70 18.99
CA SER A 443 -15.37 -23.87 19.40
C SER A 443 -16.87 -23.74 19.13
N ASN A 444 -17.41 -22.53 19.11
CA ASN A 444 -18.85 -22.27 19.01
C ASN A 444 -19.34 -22.08 17.57
N SER A 445 -18.59 -22.58 16.57
CA SER A 445 -18.87 -22.35 15.16
C SER A 445 -19.55 -23.54 14.47
N ASP A 446 -20.26 -23.26 13.36
CA ASP A 446 -21.12 -24.22 12.66
C ASP A 446 -20.45 -25.57 12.36
N ALA A 447 -21.18 -26.66 12.64
CA ALA A 447 -20.73 -28.05 12.47
C ALA A 447 -20.25 -28.40 11.05
N LYS A 448 -20.64 -27.62 10.04
CA LYS A 448 -20.31 -27.83 8.63
C LYS A 448 -18.81 -27.82 8.33
N TYR A 449 -17.98 -27.21 9.19
CA TYR A 449 -16.53 -27.07 8.99
C TYR A 449 -15.68 -27.66 10.11
N SER A 450 -16.25 -28.55 10.93
CA SER A 450 -15.61 -29.17 12.09
C SER A 450 -14.18 -29.64 11.81
N LYS A 451 -13.95 -30.36 10.70
CA LYS A 451 -12.62 -30.86 10.31
C LYS A 451 -11.56 -29.78 10.08
N LEU A 452 -11.93 -28.61 9.55
CA LEU A 452 -10.98 -27.50 9.37
C LEU A 452 -10.75 -26.78 10.70
N LEU A 453 -11.80 -26.57 11.47
CA LEU A 453 -11.75 -25.92 12.78
C LEU A 453 -10.93 -26.74 13.78
N GLU A 454 -11.03 -28.07 13.75
CA GLU A 454 -10.17 -28.99 14.51
C GLU A 454 -8.69 -28.79 14.19
N LYS A 455 -8.36 -28.55 12.91
CA LYS A 455 -6.98 -28.27 12.47
C LYS A 455 -6.49 -26.89 12.87
N LEU A 456 -7.36 -26.00 13.32
CA LEU A 456 -7.03 -24.62 13.67
C LEU A 456 -7.31 -24.31 15.14
N ASN A 457 -7.62 -25.31 15.97
CA ASN A 457 -8.16 -25.12 17.32
C ASN A 457 -7.20 -24.52 18.36
N THR A 458 -5.90 -24.43 18.06
CA THR A 458 -4.86 -23.88 18.94
C THR A 458 -3.88 -23.03 18.12
N PRO A 459 -3.21 -22.03 18.71
CA PRO A 459 -2.29 -21.17 17.97
C PRO A 459 -1.11 -21.98 17.36
N ARG A 460 -0.63 -23.02 18.04
CA ARG A 460 0.38 -23.95 17.49
C ARG A 460 -0.10 -24.64 16.21
N ARG A 461 -1.35 -25.11 16.16
CA ARG A 461 -1.91 -25.72 14.96
C ARG A 461 -2.17 -24.71 13.84
N VAL A 462 -2.58 -23.48 14.19
CA VAL A 462 -2.67 -22.36 13.24
C VAL A 462 -1.31 -22.10 12.60
N LEU A 463 -0.22 -22.04 13.39
CA LEU A 463 1.15 -21.89 12.89
C LEU A 463 1.55 -23.04 11.96
N PHE A 464 1.33 -24.29 12.36
CA PHE A 464 1.62 -25.45 11.53
C PHE A 464 0.86 -25.42 10.20
N HIS A 465 -0.42 -25.07 10.23
CA HIS A 465 -1.22 -24.94 9.01
C HIS A 465 -0.74 -23.77 8.13
N CYS A 466 -0.32 -22.66 8.74
CA CYS A 466 0.25 -21.50 8.06
C CYS A 466 1.54 -21.85 7.32
N LEU A 467 2.52 -22.45 8.00
CA LEU A 467 3.82 -22.84 7.42
C LEU A 467 3.63 -23.83 6.26
N ASN A 468 2.76 -24.82 6.43
CA ASN A 468 2.41 -25.75 5.33
C ASN A 468 1.78 -25.05 4.13
N ALA A 469 1.01 -23.98 4.35
CA ALA A 469 0.45 -23.19 3.25
C ALA A 469 1.52 -22.33 2.56
N LEU A 470 2.51 -21.82 3.30
CA LEU A 470 3.62 -21.04 2.76
C LEU A 470 4.62 -21.90 1.98
N HIS A 471 4.94 -23.11 2.45
CA HIS A 471 5.83 -24.04 1.75
C HIS A 471 5.30 -24.53 0.39
N ARG A 472 3.99 -24.38 0.14
CA ARG A 472 3.37 -24.72 -1.14
C ARG A 472 3.47 -23.59 -2.17
N LEU A 473 4.05 -22.46 -1.80
CA LEU A 473 4.22 -21.32 -2.70
C LEU A 473 5.51 -21.46 -3.50
N ASP A 474 5.47 -21.00 -4.74
CA ASP A 474 6.70 -20.71 -5.48
C ASP A 474 7.47 -19.56 -4.81
N SER A 475 8.77 -19.49 -5.11
CA SER A 475 9.67 -18.50 -4.50
C SER A 475 9.24 -17.06 -4.74
N VAL A 476 8.65 -16.76 -5.90
CA VAL A 476 8.20 -15.41 -6.26
C VAL A 476 7.04 -14.97 -5.37
N ARG A 477 6.00 -15.81 -5.25
CA ARG A 477 4.82 -15.54 -4.42
C ARG A 477 5.13 -15.57 -2.94
N LEU A 478 6.06 -16.42 -2.52
CA LEU A 478 6.55 -16.45 -1.15
C LEU A 478 7.24 -15.13 -0.80
N ASN A 479 8.18 -14.68 -1.63
CA ASN A 479 8.89 -13.42 -1.43
C ASN A 479 7.94 -12.22 -1.44
N GLU A 480 6.95 -12.21 -2.34
CA GLU A 480 5.92 -11.18 -2.36
C GLU A 480 5.12 -11.18 -1.06
N PHE A 481 4.66 -12.35 -0.60
CA PHE A 481 3.92 -12.48 0.65
C PHE A 481 4.74 -12.04 1.87
N CYS A 482 5.98 -12.54 2.02
CA CYS A 482 6.88 -12.17 3.11
C CYS A 482 7.13 -10.66 3.13
N SER A 483 7.33 -10.04 1.97
CA SER A 483 7.55 -8.59 1.87
C SER A 483 6.33 -7.73 2.23
N GLN A 484 5.12 -8.26 2.06
CA GLN A 484 3.87 -7.50 2.29
C GLN A 484 3.25 -7.77 3.67
N TYR A 485 3.30 -9.02 4.15
CA TYR A 485 2.57 -9.48 5.32
C TYR A 485 3.42 -10.25 6.32
N GLY A 486 4.68 -10.55 5.99
CA GLY A 486 5.55 -11.40 6.80
C GLY A 486 5.73 -10.88 8.22
N THR A 487 6.11 -9.62 8.38
CA THR A 487 6.34 -9.00 9.70
C THR A 487 5.06 -8.96 10.54
N GLN A 488 3.92 -8.61 9.94
CA GLN A 488 2.63 -8.64 10.63
C GLN A 488 2.27 -10.06 11.09
N LEU A 489 2.47 -11.06 10.23
CA LEU A 489 2.21 -12.46 10.55
C LEU A 489 3.08 -12.93 11.71
N LEU A 490 4.40 -12.65 11.67
CA LEU A 490 5.35 -12.97 12.73
C LEU A 490 4.92 -12.34 14.05
N ASN A 491 4.66 -11.04 14.05
CA ASN A 491 4.29 -10.30 15.26
C ASN A 491 2.99 -10.84 15.87
N SER A 492 1.96 -11.08 15.05
CA SER A 492 0.71 -11.67 15.54
C SER A 492 0.91 -13.10 16.08
N ALA A 493 1.68 -13.94 15.39
CA ALA A 493 1.97 -15.30 15.82
C ALA A 493 2.71 -15.33 17.17
N LEU A 494 3.75 -14.51 17.33
CA LEU A 494 4.51 -14.42 18.57
C LEU A 494 3.64 -13.97 19.72
N THR A 495 2.89 -12.88 19.57
CA THR A 495 1.97 -12.41 20.62
C THR A 495 0.98 -13.49 21.04
N ALA A 496 0.41 -14.22 20.08
CA ALA A 496 -0.55 -15.28 20.38
C ALA A 496 0.08 -16.46 21.14
N LEU A 497 1.26 -16.91 20.69
CA LEU A 497 1.94 -18.07 21.28
C LEU A 497 2.49 -17.75 22.67
N LEU A 498 3.07 -16.57 22.87
CA LEU A 498 3.56 -16.12 24.17
C LEU A 498 2.40 -15.95 25.17
N ARG A 499 1.28 -15.36 24.75
CA ARG A 499 0.08 -15.24 25.61
C ARG A 499 -0.53 -16.58 25.98
N CYS A 500 -0.45 -17.57 25.10
CA CYS A 500 -0.86 -18.94 25.39
C CYS A 500 0.20 -19.74 26.17
N GLN A 501 1.31 -19.12 26.58
CA GLN A 501 2.44 -19.75 27.27
C GLN A 501 3.08 -20.91 26.48
N ASP A 502 2.98 -20.88 25.15
CA ASP A 502 3.59 -21.86 24.26
C ASP A 502 4.96 -21.38 23.78
N TYR A 503 5.91 -21.27 24.71
CA TYR A 503 7.25 -20.73 24.45
C TYR A 503 8.03 -21.54 23.41
N ALA A 504 7.87 -22.87 23.40
CA ALA A 504 8.51 -23.74 22.42
C ALA A 504 8.03 -23.46 20.99
N ALA A 505 6.72 -23.26 20.80
CA ALA A 505 6.19 -22.89 19.49
C ALA A 505 6.53 -21.44 19.11
N ALA A 506 6.63 -20.53 20.09
CA ALA A 506 7.08 -19.16 19.83
C ALA A 506 8.52 -19.13 19.30
N LEU A 507 9.45 -19.86 19.93
CA LEU A 507 10.82 -20.03 19.45
C LEU A 507 10.86 -20.64 18.04
N TYR A 508 10.06 -21.68 17.81
CA TYR A 508 9.94 -22.31 16.49
C TYR A 508 9.40 -21.34 15.43
N ALA A 509 8.45 -20.47 15.79
CA ALA A 509 7.92 -19.45 14.89
C ALA A 509 8.99 -18.43 14.47
N VAL A 510 9.85 -17.98 15.39
CA VAL A 510 10.96 -17.06 15.07
C VAL A 510 11.91 -17.71 14.07
N ASP A 511 12.41 -18.91 14.38
CA ASP A 511 13.39 -19.62 13.53
C ASP A 511 12.84 -19.91 12.13
N MET A 512 11.59 -20.40 12.04
CA MET A 512 10.98 -20.71 10.75
C MET A 512 10.69 -19.46 9.91
N LEU A 513 10.23 -18.37 10.52
CA LEU A 513 9.89 -17.16 9.77
C LEU A 513 11.15 -16.37 9.36
N GLU A 514 12.23 -16.46 10.15
CA GLU A 514 13.55 -15.97 9.77
C GLU A 514 14.12 -16.71 8.55
N LYS A 515 14.00 -18.05 8.53
CA LYS A 515 14.36 -18.87 7.36
C LYS A 515 13.56 -18.52 6.10
N LEU A 516 12.37 -17.93 6.24
CA LEU A 516 11.55 -17.42 5.14
C LEU A 516 11.87 -15.97 4.74
N GLY A 517 12.93 -15.37 5.30
CA GLY A 517 13.39 -14.02 4.99
C GLY A 517 12.51 -12.91 5.56
N ILE A 518 11.72 -13.20 6.61
CA ILE A 518 10.88 -12.20 7.28
C ILE A 518 11.74 -11.43 8.28
N GLN A 519 11.84 -10.11 8.10
CA GLN A 519 12.59 -9.23 8.98
C GLN A 519 11.79 -8.88 10.24
N ARG A 520 12.51 -8.84 11.37
CA ARG A 520 12.02 -8.37 12.67
C ARG A 520 11.97 -6.85 12.67
N ASP A 521 10.98 -6.27 13.35
CA ASP A 521 10.86 -4.82 13.54
C ASP A 521 10.87 -4.45 15.03
N ALA A 522 10.86 -3.15 15.33
CA ALA A 522 10.80 -2.64 16.71
C ALA A 522 9.61 -3.25 17.49
N TYR A 523 8.50 -3.53 16.81
CA TYR A 523 7.31 -4.11 17.41
C TYR A 523 7.49 -5.61 17.73
N THR A 524 8.26 -6.36 16.94
CA THR A 524 8.66 -7.73 17.27
C THR A 524 9.29 -7.81 18.65
N TYR A 525 10.21 -6.89 18.97
CA TYR A 525 10.86 -6.83 20.27
C TYR A 525 9.89 -6.40 21.39
N ALA A 526 9.02 -5.44 21.12
CA ALA A 526 7.98 -5.02 22.07
C ALA A 526 7.05 -6.19 22.45
N CYS A 527 6.59 -7.00 21.49
CA CYS A 527 5.77 -8.18 21.75
C CYS A 527 6.43 -9.16 22.72
N VAL A 528 7.75 -9.32 22.62
CA VAL A 528 8.50 -10.23 23.46
C VAL A 528 8.68 -9.66 24.87
N TRP A 529 9.01 -8.36 24.97
CA TRP A 529 9.13 -7.69 26.27
C TRP A 529 7.80 -7.56 27.03
N GLU A 530 6.70 -7.32 26.34
CA GLU A 530 5.38 -7.19 26.98
C GLU A 530 4.88 -8.51 27.59
N GLU A 531 5.27 -9.66 27.01
CA GLU A 531 4.68 -10.96 27.32
C GLU A 531 5.62 -11.90 28.09
N ILE A 532 6.91 -11.56 28.21
CA ILE A 532 7.85 -12.27 29.10
C ILE A 532 7.89 -11.52 30.45
N PRO A 533 7.24 -12.03 31.52
CA PRO A 533 7.26 -11.38 32.82
C PRO A 533 8.69 -11.31 33.39
N LEU A 534 9.00 -10.18 34.02
CA LEU A 534 10.29 -9.90 34.67
C LEU A 534 10.44 -10.54 36.06
N GLN A 535 9.60 -11.50 36.47
CA GLN A 535 9.59 -12.03 37.84
C GLN A 535 9.85 -13.54 37.98
N ASP A 536 11.08 -13.83 38.42
CA ASP A 536 11.60 -14.76 39.45
C ASP A 536 11.06 -16.17 39.70
N THR A 537 9.97 -16.63 39.09
CA THR A 537 9.45 -17.97 39.44
C THR A 537 8.97 -18.75 38.24
N ILE A 538 9.81 -19.75 37.93
CA ILE A 538 9.61 -20.92 37.06
C ILE A 538 10.20 -20.74 35.65
N GLU A 539 11.26 -21.54 35.40
CA GLU A 539 12.06 -21.70 34.18
C GLU A 539 13.19 -20.69 33.93
N LEU A 540 14.09 -20.56 34.91
CA LEU A 540 15.40 -19.92 34.72
C LEU A 540 16.12 -20.45 33.47
N GLY A 541 15.96 -21.73 33.09
CA GLY A 541 16.61 -22.31 31.90
C GLY A 541 16.01 -21.93 30.55
N ILE A 542 14.67 -21.87 30.41
CA ILE A 542 14.02 -21.47 29.16
C ILE A 542 13.99 -19.94 29.05
N GLN A 543 13.81 -19.24 30.17
CA GLN A 543 13.96 -17.80 30.21
C GLN A 543 15.42 -17.38 29.99
N GLN A 544 16.42 -18.12 30.49
CA GLN A 544 17.83 -17.88 30.12
C GLN A 544 18.11 -18.30 28.69
N ALA A 545 17.55 -19.37 28.15
CA ALA A 545 17.75 -19.71 26.73
C ALA A 545 17.12 -18.66 25.81
N ILE A 546 15.88 -18.24 26.07
CA ILE A 546 15.18 -17.18 25.34
C ILE A 546 15.87 -15.83 25.55
N THR A 547 16.23 -15.46 26.78
CA THR A 547 16.92 -14.20 27.09
C THR A 547 18.36 -14.22 26.59
N HIS A 548 19.06 -15.35 26.60
CA HIS A 548 20.42 -15.50 26.05
C HIS A 548 20.37 -15.46 24.54
N GLN A 549 19.41 -16.13 23.89
CA GLN A 549 19.22 -16.14 22.45
C GLN A 549 18.71 -14.78 21.95
N ILE A 550 17.82 -14.12 22.69
CA ILE A 550 17.45 -12.71 22.48
C ILE A 550 18.66 -11.80 22.74
N ARG A 551 19.46 -11.99 23.80
CA ARG A 551 20.66 -11.16 24.07
C ARG A 551 21.76 -11.35 23.02
N THR A 552 21.98 -12.57 22.53
CA THR A 552 22.91 -12.83 21.42
C THR A 552 22.38 -12.24 20.11
N LEU A 553 21.06 -12.19 19.91
CA LEU A 553 20.40 -11.51 18.79
C LEU A 553 20.29 -9.97 18.97
N VAL A 554 20.35 -9.45 20.20
CA VAL A 554 20.25 -8.01 20.55
C VAL A 554 21.62 -7.33 20.61
N LEU A 555 22.70 -8.08 20.88
CA LEU A 555 24.05 -7.54 21.05
C LEU A 555 25.02 -7.86 19.91
N GLN A 556 24.60 -8.62 18.90
CA GLN A 556 25.34 -8.68 17.63
C GLN A 556 24.70 -7.71 16.64
N PRO A 557 25.24 -6.49 16.46
CA PRO A 557 24.90 -5.70 15.30
C PRO A 557 25.34 -6.48 14.05
N ASP A 558 24.41 -6.75 13.15
CA ASP A 558 24.74 -7.18 11.80
C ASP A 558 25.56 -6.05 11.12
N SER A 559 26.86 -6.35 10.93
CA SER A 559 27.85 -5.74 10.03
C SER A 559 28.79 -4.64 10.56
N PRO A 560 30.12 -4.78 10.28
CA PRO A 560 31.13 -3.76 10.55
C PRO A 560 31.04 -2.64 9.52
N CYS A 561 30.45 -1.51 9.88
CA CYS A 561 30.67 -0.26 9.17
C CYS A 561 31.99 0.35 9.68
N SER A 562 33.07 0.01 8.99
CA SER A 562 34.29 0.82 8.78
C SER A 562 34.57 1.92 9.81
N GLU A 563 35.34 1.60 10.86
CA GLU A 563 36.17 2.61 11.52
C GLU A 563 37.32 2.97 10.58
N GLY A 564 37.12 4.06 9.83
CA GLY A 564 38.15 4.75 9.08
C GLY A 564 38.14 6.22 9.46
N TYR A 565 38.38 6.53 10.74
CA TYR A 565 38.71 7.89 11.16
C TYR A 565 40.22 8.00 11.33
N GLY A 566 40.84 8.66 10.35
CA GLY A 566 42.20 9.13 10.44
C GLY A 566 42.35 10.09 11.61
N ALA A 567 43.39 9.87 12.40
CA ALA A 567 43.87 10.81 13.39
C ALA A 567 44.55 11.99 12.65
N ASP A 568 43.87 13.12 12.56
CA ASP A 568 44.55 14.40 12.28
C ASP A 568 44.99 15.04 13.59
N SER A 569 46.30 15.03 13.75
CA SER A 569 47.08 15.81 14.70
C SER A 569 46.88 17.31 14.49
N ILE A 570 46.45 18.02 15.52
CA ILE A 570 46.73 19.46 15.66
C ILE A 570 47.69 19.62 16.83
N GLY A 571 48.95 19.88 16.49
CA GLY A 571 49.99 20.31 17.40
C GLY A 571 49.82 21.79 17.73
N SER A 572 50.05 22.10 18.99
CA SER A 572 50.32 23.43 19.52
C SER A 572 51.72 23.90 19.13
N SER A 573 51.79 24.97 18.34
CA SER A 573 52.81 26.04 18.40
C SER A 573 52.47 27.12 17.40
#